data_AF-A0A1C6Z086-F1
#
_entry.id   AF-A0A1C6Z086-F1
#
_cell.length_a   1.000
_cell.length_b   1.000
_cell.length_c   1.000
_cell.angle_alpha   90.00
_cell.angle_beta   90.00
_cell.angle_gamma   90.00
#
_symmetry.space_group_name_H-M   'P 1'
#
loop_
_entity.id
_entity.type
_entity.pdbx_description
1 polymer ?
#
loop_
_entity_poly.entity_id
_entity_poly.type
_entity_poly.pdbx_seq_one_letter_code
_entity_poly.pdbx_strand_id
1 'polypeptide(L)'
;MANERAIFWVWLFLRGLLAKNEIYSISIIKETSLVWSPNIPDDTVIYDFFRLPKETGSTGERSRIIINFFYTLENHSNSVDARGLLEKIRFIWMNFIYPVRNVVWLNKKNESELDEIWDYLLKKKELSDCILNWFKPVDNNERRLAIIGAIDSLCLFYDVRDVFIKKDIFVSAYKNALQNRRREKNATGNKKAGLNAEISQKSKNALVKMAETKGVRINKLIEKIILDEYSRFNSKD
;
A
#
# COMPACT_ATOMS: atom_id res chain seq x y z
N MET A 1 -5.75 -7.18 -18.21
CA MET A 1 -6.26 -6.95 -16.85
C MET A 1 -6.06 -5.46 -16.55
N ALA A 2 -7.10 -4.73 -16.13
CA ALA A 2 -7.01 -3.28 -15.94
C ALA A 2 -6.10 -2.94 -14.74
N ASN A 3 -5.42 -1.79 -14.79
CA ASN A 3 -4.53 -1.37 -13.71
C ASN A 3 -5.35 -0.86 -12.51
N GLU A 4 -5.59 -1.73 -11.52
CA GLU A 4 -6.39 -1.43 -10.33
C GLU A 4 -5.91 -0.19 -9.56
N ARG A 5 -4.59 -0.01 -9.46
CA ARG A 5 -3.98 1.16 -8.81
C ARG A 5 -4.33 2.44 -9.55
N ALA A 6 -4.21 2.44 -10.88
CA ALA A 6 -4.56 3.58 -11.71
C ALA A 6 -6.03 3.93 -11.57
N ILE A 7 -6.92 2.93 -11.66
CA ILE A 7 -8.36 3.12 -11.53
C ILE A 7 -8.72 3.68 -10.15
N PHE A 8 -8.14 3.13 -9.09
CA PHE A 8 -8.38 3.60 -7.73
C PHE A 8 -7.92 5.04 -7.55
N TRP A 9 -6.72 5.37 -8.02
CA TRP A 9 -6.17 6.72 -7.94
C TRP A 9 -6.97 7.72 -8.78
N VAL A 10 -7.36 7.39 -10.00
CA VAL A 10 -8.20 8.28 -10.85
C VAL A 10 -9.53 8.55 -10.15
N TRP A 11 -10.17 7.52 -9.61
CA TRP A 11 -11.41 7.69 -8.84
C TRP A 11 -11.22 8.64 -7.65
N LEU A 12 -10.14 8.49 -6.89
CA LEU A 12 -9.80 9.37 -5.78
C LEU A 12 -9.49 10.81 -6.23
N PHE A 13 -8.79 10.96 -7.35
CA PHE A 13 -8.51 12.27 -7.95
C PHE A 13 -9.81 13.00 -8.31
N LEU A 14 -10.73 12.33 -9.01
CA LEU A 14 -12.01 12.92 -9.40
C LEU A 14 -12.86 13.31 -8.17
N ARG A 15 -12.84 12.48 -7.12
CA ARG A 15 -13.49 12.73 -5.82
C ARG A 15 -13.05 14.02 -5.13
N GLY A 16 -11.87 14.55 -5.46
CA GLY A 16 -11.33 15.80 -4.91
C GLY A 16 -11.22 16.92 -5.95
N LEU A 17 -11.74 16.73 -7.17
CA LEU A 17 -11.63 17.70 -8.25
C LEU A 17 -12.61 18.86 -8.02
N LEU A 18 -12.07 20.03 -7.70
CA LEU A 18 -12.81 21.28 -7.60
C LEU A 18 -13.14 21.84 -8.99
N ALA A 19 -14.24 22.60 -9.07
CA ALA A 19 -14.63 23.35 -10.25
C ALA A 19 -13.51 24.32 -10.63
N LYS A 20 -13.01 25.12 -9.69
CA LYS A 20 -11.75 25.81 -9.94
C LYS A 20 -10.61 24.78 -9.86
N ASN A 21 -10.20 24.23 -11.01
CA ASN A 21 -9.20 23.16 -11.13
C ASN A 21 -7.77 23.67 -10.82
N GLU A 22 -7.60 24.35 -9.69
CA GLU A 22 -6.32 24.69 -9.08
C GLU A 22 -5.78 23.42 -8.42
N ILE A 23 -5.07 22.60 -9.19
CA ILE A 23 -4.25 21.54 -8.58
C ILE A 23 -3.13 22.27 -7.83
N TYR A 24 -3.19 22.29 -6.49
CA TYR A 24 -2.23 22.97 -5.62
C TYR A 24 -0.84 22.30 -5.55
N SER A 25 -0.46 21.53 -6.57
CA SER A 25 0.87 20.92 -6.65
C SER A 25 1.82 21.81 -7.43
N ILE A 26 2.83 22.36 -6.74
CA ILE A 26 3.95 23.12 -7.34
C ILE A 26 4.62 22.33 -8.49
N SER A 27 4.52 21.00 -8.48
CA SER A 27 5.11 20.12 -9.50
C SER A 27 4.22 19.88 -10.72
N ILE A 28 2.91 20.19 -10.65
CA ILE A 28 1.92 19.77 -11.66
C ILE A 28 0.99 20.93 -12.04
N ILE A 29 1.55 21.95 -12.69
CA ILE A 29 0.87 22.94 -13.57
C ILE A 29 0.81 24.35 -12.97
N LYS A 30 1.64 25.22 -13.55
CA LYS A 30 1.18 26.54 -13.98
C LYS A 30 0.48 26.37 -15.33
N GLU A 31 -0.67 27.03 -15.46
CA GLU A 31 -1.41 27.28 -16.71
C GLU A 31 -2.25 26.11 -17.25
N THR A 32 -3.49 26.02 -16.78
CA THR A 32 -4.71 25.89 -17.63
C THR A 32 -5.94 25.81 -16.73
N SER A 33 -6.72 26.88 -16.67
CA SER A 33 -8.04 26.88 -16.05
C SER A 33 -9.03 26.18 -16.97
N LEU A 34 -9.62 25.07 -16.53
CA LEU A 34 -10.88 24.61 -17.11
C LEU A 34 -11.93 25.66 -16.71
N VAL A 35 -12.50 26.36 -17.68
CA VAL A 35 -13.59 27.31 -17.43
C VAL A 35 -14.87 26.50 -17.46
N TRP A 36 -15.41 26.23 -16.28
CA TRP A 36 -16.68 25.54 -16.14
C TRP A 36 -17.83 26.49 -16.46
N SER A 37 -19.02 25.93 -16.71
CA SER A 37 -20.23 26.70 -16.96
C SER A 37 -20.41 27.79 -15.88
N PRO A 38 -20.87 29.01 -16.24
CA PRO A 38 -20.78 30.21 -15.39
C PRO A 38 -21.55 30.19 -14.06
N ASN A 39 -22.18 29.07 -13.69
CA ASN A 39 -23.06 28.95 -12.53
C ASN A 39 -22.57 27.95 -11.46
N ILE A 40 -21.36 27.39 -11.58
CA ILE A 40 -20.81 26.48 -10.56
C ILE A 40 -19.84 27.26 -9.67
N PRO A 41 -20.08 27.35 -8.34
CA PRO A 41 -19.13 27.96 -7.42
C PRO A 41 -17.76 27.29 -7.49
N ASP A 42 -16.70 28.09 -7.43
CA ASP A 42 -15.30 27.66 -7.58
C ASP A 42 -14.89 26.53 -6.63
N ASP A 43 -15.46 26.52 -5.42
CA ASP A 43 -15.22 25.54 -4.35
C ASP A 43 -16.07 24.27 -4.48
N THR A 44 -16.89 24.15 -5.51
CA THR A 44 -17.72 22.97 -5.74
C THR A 44 -16.86 21.78 -6.17
N VAL A 45 -16.97 20.66 -5.46
CA VAL A 45 -16.42 19.37 -5.91
C VAL A 45 -17.28 18.82 -7.05
N ILE A 46 -16.73 18.71 -8.26
CA ILE A 46 -17.47 18.30 -9.47
C ILE A 46 -18.09 16.90 -9.32
N TYR A 47 -17.37 16.00 -8.65
CA TYR A 47 -17.87 14.65 -8.37
C TYR A 47 -19.18 14.66 -7.56
N ASP A 48 -19.28 15.57 -6.59
CA ASP A 48 -20.45 15.73 -5.73
C ASP A 48 -21.57 16.44 -6.48
N PHE A 49 -21.25 17.43 -7.32
CA PHE A 49 -22.19 18.08 -8.22
C PHE A 49 -22.89 17.08 -9.16
N PHE A 50 -22.14 16.13 -9.73
CA PHE A 50 -22.69 15.04 -10.56
C PHE A 50 -23.40 13.94 -9.75
N ARG A 51 -23.42 14.02 -8.41
CA ARG A 51 -24.10 13.07 -7.52
C ARG A 51 -23.68 11.61 -7.75
N LEU A 52 -22.39 11.39 -8.01
CA LEU A 52 -21.87 10.06 -8.28
C LEU A 52 -21.72 9.23 -6.99
N PRO A 53 -21.81 7.88 -7.07
CA PRO A 53 -21.67 7.01 -5.90
C PRO A 53 -20.30 7.16 -5.21
N LYS A 54 -20.30 7.49 -3.92
CA LYS A 54 -19.08 7.71 -3.13
C LYS A 54 -18.47 6.44 -2.55
N GLU A 55 -19.25 5.39 -2.38
CA GLU A 55 -18.80 4.10 -1.88
C GLU A 55 -18.53 3.15 -3.05
N THR A 56 -17.39 2.45 -3.03
CA THR A 56 -17.01 1.49 -4.06
C THR A 56 -16.35 0.27 -3.43
N GLY A 57 -16.84 -0.92 -3.77
CA GLY A 57 -16.31 -2.19 -3.28
C GLY A 57 -15.38 -2.90 -4.26
N SER A 58 -15.27 -2.42 -5.51
CA SER A 58 -14.41 -3.05 -6.50
C SER A 58 -13.85 -2.11 -7.56
N THR A 59 -12.75 -2.54 -8.19
CA THR A 59 -12.18 -1.88 -9.38
C THR A 59 -13.22 -1.75 -10.51
N GLY A 60 -14.06 -2.76 -10.72
CA GLY A 60 -15.07 -2.75 -11.77
C GLY A 60 -16.14 -1.67 -11.56
N GLU A 61 -16.58 -1.47 -10.32
CA GLU A 61 -17.50 -0.38 -9.96
C GLU A 61 -16.86 0.99 -10.18
N ARG A 62 -15.61 1.18 -9.73
CA ARG A 62 -14.87 2.43 -9.97
C ARG A 62 -14.73 2.76 -11.45
N SER A 63 -14.41 1.77 -12.28
CA SER A 63 -14.31 1.98 -13.72
C SER A 63 -15.62 2.50 -14.32
N ARG A 64 -16.77 1.91 -13.94
CA ARG A 64 -18.09 2.37 -14.40
C ARG A 64 -18.38 3.79 -13.93
N ILE A 65 -18.03 4.12 -12.69
CA ILE A 65 -18.26 5.47 -12.14
C ILE A 65 -17.37 6.51 -12.84
N ILE A 66 -16.10 6.19 -13.11
CA ILE A 66 -15.20 7.07 -13.88
C ILE A 66 -15.75 7.31 -15.29
N ILE A 67 -16.20 6.24 -15.97
CA ILE A 67 -16.81 6.35 -17.28
C ILE A 67 -18.05 7.25 -17.22
N ASN A 68 -18.93 7.03 -16.23
CA ASN A 68 -20.12 7.86 -16.03
C ASN A 68 -19.78 9.32 -15.72
N PHE A 69 -18.69 9.58 -14.99
CA PHE A 69 -18.18 10.93 -14.73
C PHE A 69 -17.86 11.64 -16.05
N PHE A 70 -17.10 11.00 -16.94
CA PHE A 70 -16.73 11.61 -18.23
C PHE A 70 -17.93 11.77 -19.18
N TYR A 71 -18.86 10.82 -19.23
CA TYR A 71 -20.10 11.00 -19.99
C TYR A 71 -20.94 12.16 -19.46
N THR A 72 -21.07 12.27 -18.14
CA THR A 72 -21.80 13.39 -17.51
C THR A 72 -21.08 14.71 -17.76
N LEU A 73 -19.75 14.70 -17.71
CA LEU A 73 -18.91 15.86 -18.02
C LEU A 73 -19.16 16.34 -19.45
N GLU A 74 -19.08 15.46 -20.46
CA GLU A 74 -19.35 15.80 -21.86
C GLU A 74 -20.76 16.36 -22.12
N ASN A 75 -21.74 16.04 -21.25
CA ASN A 75 -23.09 16.61 -21.35
C ASN A 75 -23.20 18.01 -20.72
N HIS A 76 -22.31 18.37 -19.79
CA HIS A 76 -22.32 19.65 -19.08
C HIS A 76 -21.25 20.64 -19.59
N SER A 77 -20.19 20.14 -20.20
CA SER A 77 -19.12 20.89 -20.86
C SER A 77 -19.07 20.55 -22.35
N ASN A 78 -18.15 21.14 -23.11
CA ASN A 78 -17.86 20.63 -24.45
C ASN A 78 -16.95 19.38 -24.35
N SER A 79 -16.86 18.60 -25.44
CA SER A 79 -16.02 17.39 -25.51
C SER A 79 -14.51 17.66 -25.49
N VAL A 80 -14.10 18.91 -25.76
CA VAL A 80 -12.69 19.33 -25.70
C VAL A 80 -12.21 19.39 -24.25
N ASP A 81 -13.05 19.87 -23.34
CA ASP A 81 -12.73 19.99 -21.91
C ASP A 81 -12.62 18.60 -21.24
N ALA A 82 -13.53 17.68 -21.57
CA ALA A 82 -13.48 16.31 -21.07
C ALA A 82 -12.21 15.58 -21.52
N ARG A 83 -11.83 15.74 -22.79
CA ARG A 83 -10.58 15.20 -23.33
C ARG A 83 -9.36 15.85 -22.67
N GLY A 84 -9.38 17.17 -22.47
CA GLY A 84 -8.31 17.91 -21.80
C GLY A 84 -8.07 17.41 -20.37
N LEU A 85 -9.14 17.18 -19.61
CA LEU A 85 -9.04 16.59 -18.27
C LEU A 85 -8.45 15.17 -18.31
N LEU A 86 -8.89 14.33 -19.25
CA LEU A 86 -8.36 12.97 -19.38
C LEU A 86 -6.86 12.97 -19.70
N GLU A 87 -6.42 13.82 -20.62
CA GLU A 87 -4.99 13.97 -20.95
C GLU A 87 -4.18 14.50 -19.76
N LYS A 88 -4.74 15.41 -18.97
CA LYS A 88 -4.12 15.90 -17.74
C LYS A 88 -3.97 14.79 -16.70
N ILE A 89 -5.03 14.01 -16.46
CA ILE A 89 -4.98 12.84 -15.56
C ILE A 89 -3.93 11.84 -16.04
N ARG A 90 -3.88 11.56 -17.35
CA ARG A 90 -2.89 10.68 -17.97
C ARG A 90 -1.47 11.21 -17.76
N PHE A 91 -1.25 12.51 -17.99
CA PHE A 91 0.04 13.15 -17.80
C PHE A 91 0.51 13.03 -16.34
N ILE A 92 -0.37 13.31 -15.37
CA ILE A 92 -0.09 13.18 -13.94
C ILE A 92 0.31 11.75 -13.61
N TRP A 93 -0.52 10.79 -14.02
CA TRP A 93 -0.30 9.39 -13.76
C TRP A 93 1.04 8.93 -14.33
N MET A 94 1.33 9.22 -15.60
CA MET A 94 2.52 8.73 -16.28
C MET A 94 3.83 9.34 -15.77
N ASN A 95 3.82 10.63 -15.38
CA ASN A 95 5.05 11.33 -15.03
C ASN A 95 5.33 11.37 -13.52
N PHE A 96 4.29 11.33 -12.68
CA PHE A 96 4.47 11.52 -11.23
C PHE A 96 4.10 10.29 -10.41
N ILE A 97 3.07 9.53 -10.81
CA ILE A 97 2.55 8.43 -9.98
C ILE A 97 3.11 7.07 -10.40
N TYR A 98 3.03 6.75 -11.69
CA TYR A 98 3.49 5.49 -12.26
C TYR A 98 5.00 5.23 -12.05
N PRO A 99 5.92 6.21 -12.21
CA PRO A 99 7.34 5.99 -12.00
C PRO A 99 7.68 5.65 -10.54
N VAL A 100 6.83 6.05 -9.59
CA VAL A 100 6.91 5.64 -8.19
C VAL A 100 6.45 4.17 -8.10
N ARG A 101 7.36 3.27 -8.50
CA ARG A 101 7.19 1.80 -8.44
C ARG A 101 7.21 1.25 -7.02
N ASN A 102 7.42 2.10 -6.01
CA ASN A 102 7.85 1.72 -4.68
C ASN A 102 6.74 1.34 -3.69
N VAL A 103 5.56 0.89 -4.14
CA VAL A 103 4.54 0.30 -3.22
C VAL A 103 4.33 -1.20 -3.43
N VAL A 104 5.24 -1.84 -4.17
CA VAL A 104 5.30 -3.31 -4.36
C VAL A 104 5.51 -4.06 -3.03
N TRP A 105 5.90 -3.37 -1.95
CA TRP A 105 6.12 -3.98 -0.64
C TRP A 105 4.83 -4.37 0.10
N LEU A 106 3.67 -3.80 -0.22
CA LEU A 106 2.39 -4.20 0.38
C LEU A 106 1.84 -5.47 -0.27
N ASN A 107 2.11 -6.63 0.35
CA ASN A 107 1.61 -7.91 -0.12
C ASN A 107 0.13 -8.08 0.26
N LYS A 108 -0.76 -8.13 -0.75
CA LYS A 108 -2.21 -8.33 -0.56
C LYS A 108 -2.59 -9.63 0.15
N LYS A 109 -1.70 -10.62 0.21
CA LYS A 109 -1.94 -11.89 0.90
C LYS A 109 -1.60 -11.85 2.39
N ASN A 110 -0.98 -10.77 2.88
CA ASN A 110 -0.58 -10.65 4.27
C ASN A 110 -1.54 -9.70 5.01
N GLU A 111 -2.72 -10.21 5.36
CA GLU A 111 -3.79 -9.46 6.04
C GLU A 111 -3.33 -8.77 7.31
N SER A 112 -2.65 -9.50 8.21
CA SER A 112 -2.11 -8.95 9.46
C SER A 112 -1.20 -7.74 9.24
N GLU A 113 -0.35 -7.77 8.22
CA GLU A 113 0.54 -6.64 7.90
C GLU A 113 -0.26 -5.44 7.39
N LEU A 114 -1.30 -5.66 6.59
CA LEU A 114 -2.17 -4.58 6.12
C LEU A 114 -2.97 -3.95 7.26
N ASP A 115 -3.47 -4.75 8.19
CA ASP A 115 -4.24 -4.29 9.34
C ASP A 115 -3.37 -3.46 10.29
N GLU A 116 -2.17 -3.94 10.62
CA GLU A 116 -1.24 -3.20 11.46
C GLU A 116 -0.86 -1.84 10.86
N ILE A 117 -0.61 -1.81 9.55
CA ILE A 117 -0.29 -0.57 8.84
C ILE A 117 -1.51 0.36 8.87
N TRP A 118 -2.68 -0.16 8.54
CA TRP A 118 -3.92 0.61 8.52
C TRP A 118 -4.22 1.24 9.89
N ASP A 119 -4.18 0.45 10.95
CA ASP A 119 -4.42 0.88 12.32
C ASP A 119 -3.38 1.88 12.81
N TYR A 120 -2.11 1.70 12.42
CA TYR A 120 -1.06 2.65 12.73
C TYR A 120 -1.34 4.00 12.07
N LEU A 121 -1.74 4.00 10.80
CA LEU A 121 -1.99 5.21 10.03
C LEU A 121 -3.23 5.97 10.52
N LEU A 122 -4.31 5.25 10.85
CA LEU A 122 -5.52 5.86 11.41
C LEU A 122 -5.29 6.63 12.73
N LYS A 123 -4.27 6.23 13.50
CA LYS A 123 -3.91 6.91 14.76
C LYS A 123 -3.15 8.22 14.55
N LYS A 124 -2.79 8.57 13.31
CA LYS A 124 -1.98 9.76 12.98
C LYS A 124 -2.89 10.92 12.60
N LYS A 125 -2.90 11.95 13.45
CA LYS A 125 -3.72 13.17 13.26
C LYS A 125 -3.35 13.90 11.98
N GLU A 126 -2.09 13.82 11.58
CA GLU A 126 -1.53 14.40 10.36
C GLU A 126 -2.11 13.79 9.08
N LEU A 127 -2.83 12.67 9.19
CA LEU A 127 -3.51 11.99 8.10
C LEU A 127 -5.05 12.10 8.20
N SER A 128 -5.60 12.92 9.10
CA SER A 128 -7.05 13.01 9.36
C SER A 128 -7.91 13.33 8.13
N ASP A 129 -7.37 14.06 7.17
CA ASP A 129 -7.99 14.41 5.89
C ASP A 129 -7.74 13.38 4.77
N CYS A 130 -6.90 12.39 5.02
CA CYS A 130 -6.55 11.34 4.08
C CYS A 130 -7.72 10.36 3.85
N ILE A 131 -7.73 9.71 2.68
CA ILE A 131 -8.72 8.69 2.30
C ILE A 131 -8.95 7.61 3.38
N LEU A 132 -7.90 7.28 4.13
CA LEU A 132 -7.94 6.26 5.17
C LEU A 132 -9.03 6.51 6.21
N ASN A 133 -9.40 7.77 6.50
CA ASN A 133 -10.37 8.11 7.54
C ASN A 133 -11.84 7.97 7.12
N TRP A 134 -12.12 7.91 5.81
CA TRP A 134 -13.50 7.83 5.31
C TRP A 134 -13.77 6.65 4.39
N PHE A 135 -12.73 6.04 3.80
CA PHE A 135 -12.90 4.84 2.97
C PHE A 135 -13.03 3.58 3.82
N LYS A 136 -14.02 2.75 3.50
CA LYS A 136 -14.29 1.49 4.20
C LYS A 136 -13.95 0.31 3.27
N PRO A 137 -12.72 -0.26 3.37
CA PRO A 137 -12.33 -1.35 2.49
C PRO A 137 -13.16 -2.61 2.77
N VAL A 138 -13.73 -3.20 1.71
CA VAL A 138 -14.53 -4.43 1.82
C VAL A 138 -13.68 -5.71 1.86
N ASP A 139 -12.43 -5.63 1.41
CA ASP A 139 -11.47 -6.73 1.44
C ASP A 139 -10.01 -6.24 1.57
N ASN A 140 -9.07 -7.18 1.68
CA ASN A 140 -7.64 -6.90 1.81
C ASN A 140 -7.04 -6.22 0.57
N ASN A 141 -7.57 -6.49 -0.63
CA ASN A 141 -7.09 -5.83 -1.83
C ASN A 141 -7.49 -4.36 -1.83
N GLU A 142 -8.71 -4.05 -1.41
CA GLU A 142 -9.24 -2.71 -1.25
C GLU A 142 -8.52 -1.93 -0.15
N ARG A 143 -8.23 -2.56 0.99
CA ARG A 143 -7.39 -1.96 2.04
C ARG A 143 -6.02 -1.59 1.50
N ARG A 144 -5.38 -2.51 0.79
CA ARG A 144 -4.09 -2.26 0.14
C ARG A 144 -4.18 -1.12 -0.89
N LEU A 145 -5.19 -1.11 -1.75
CA LEU A 145 -5.38 -0.06 -2.76
C LEU A 145 -5.59 1.30 -2.10
N ALA A 146 -6.33 1.37 -0.99
CA ALA A 146 -6.54 2.59 -0.24
C ALA A 146 -5.25 3.13 0.40
N ILE A 147 -4.39 2.26 0.98
CA ILE A 147 -3.07 2.66 1.48
C ILE A 147 -2.19 3.19 0.33
N ILE A 148 -2.19 2.51 -0.82
CA ILE A 148 -1.42 2.95 -1.99
C ILE A 148 -1.97 4.29 -2.51
N GLY A 149 -3.29 4.41 -2.65
CA GLY A 149 -3.97 5.62 -3.12
C GLY A 149 -3.69 6.82 -2.21
N ALA A 150 -3.69 6.60 -0.89
CA ALA A 150 -3.30 7.62 0.08
C ALA A 150 -1.89 8.17 -0.18
N ILE A 151 -0.92 7.29 -0.43
CA ILE A 151 0.47 7.65 -0.75
C ILE A 151 0.55 8.38 -2.09
N ASP A 152 -0.10 7.84 -3.12
CA ASP A 152 -0.09 8.37 -4.49
C ASP A 152 -0.71 9.77 -4.56
N SER A 153 -1.69 10.04 -3.70
CA SER A 153 -2.40 11.32 -3.66
C SER A 153 -1.73 12.38 -2.78
N LEU A 154 -0.65 12.07 -2.06
CA LEU A 154 0.02 13.03 -1.19
C LEU A 154 0.44 14.30 -1.95
N CYS A 155 1.06 14.14 -3.12
CA CYS A 155 1.57 15.25 -3.91
C CYS A 155 0.48 16.09 -4.59
N LEU A 156 -0.79 15.69 -4.49
CA LEU A 156 -1.92 16.35 -5.15
C LEU A 156 -2.70 17.24 -4.20
N PHE A 157 -2.77 16.85 -2.93
CA PHE A 157 -3.62 17.51 -1.93
C PHE A 157 -2.85 18.26 -0.85
N TYR A 158 -1.52 18.14 -0.81
CA TYR A 158 -0.71 18.73 0.26
C TYR A 158 0.47 19.55 -0.27
N ASP A 159 0.86 20.56 0.51
CA ASP A 159 2.09 21.32 0.32
C ASP A 159 3.31 20.40 0.40
N VAL A 160 4.38 20.73 -0.32
CA VAL A 160 5.64 19.97 -0.37
C VAL A 160 6.17 19.65 1.03
N ARG A 161 6.10 20.59 1.98
CA ARG A 161 6.57 20.37 3.36
C ARG A 161 5.74 19.29 4.07
N ASP A 162 4.43 19.31 3.89
CA ASP A 162 3.51 18.31 4.48
C ASP A 162 3.66 16.94 3.82
N VAL A 163 3.97 16.90 2.52
CA VAL A 163 4.24 15.65 1.80
C VAL A 163 5.40 14.88 2.43
N PHE A 164 6.49 15.56 2.81
CA PHE A 164 7.63 14.88 3.46
C PHE A 164 7.23 14.27 4.81
N ILE A 165 6.56 15.04 5.66
CA ILE A 165 6.08 14.58 6.98
C ILE A 165 5.15 13.37 6.82
N LYS A 166 4.18 13.47 5.91
CA LYS A 166 3.23 12.38 5.66
C LYS A 166 3.93 11.14 5.10
N LYS A 167 4.86 11.29 4.16
CA LYS A 167 5.67 10.16 3.65
C LYS A 167 6.42 9.44 4.77
N ASP A 168 7.04 10.17 5.69
CA ASP A 168 7.76 9.58 6.83
C ASP A 168 6.83 8.80 7.77
N ILE A 169 5.58 9.25 7.93
CA ILE A 169 4.56 8.52 8.67
C ILE A 169 4.25 7.16 7.99
N PHE A 170 4.06 7.14 6.67
CA PHE A 170 3.83 5.90 5.92
C PHE A 170 5.03 4.94 6.02
N VAL A 171 6.26 5.45 5.91
CA VAL A 171 7.48 4.65 6.09
C VAL A 171 7.57 4.09 7.51
N SER A 172 7.19 4.87 8.52
CA SER A 172 7.18 4.44 9.92
C SER A 172 6.15 3.34 10.17
N ALA A 173 4.94 3.46 9.59
CA ALA A 173 3.91 2.44 9.65
C ALA A 173 4.44 1.09 9.15
N TYR A 174 5.09 1.10 7.98
CA TYR A 174 5.69 -0.09 7.40
C TYR A 174 6.80 -0.69 8.27
N LYS A 175 7.74 0.14 8.76
CA LYS A 175 8.83 -0.33 9.63
C LYS A 175 8.30 -1.01 10.90
N ASN A 176 7.23 -0.47 11.49
CA ASN A 176 6.60 -1.06 12.68
C ASN A 176 5.98 -2.42 12.36
N ALA A 177 5.21 -2.53 11.27
CA ALA A 177 4.60 -3.79 10.85
C ALA A 177 5.66 -4.88 10.58
N LEU A 178 6.78 -4.52 9.93
CA LEU A 178 7.90 -5.44 9.75
C LEU A 178 8.53 -5.89 11.08
N GLN A 179 8.63 -4.98 12.05
CA GLN A 179 9.20 -5.31 13.35
C GLN A 179 8.28 -6.24 14.14
N ASN A 180 6.97 -6.00 14.14
CA ASN A 180 5.98 -6.86 14.79
C ASN A 180 5.97 -8.25 14.18
N ARG A 181 5.92 -8.36 12.85
CA ARG A 181 6.05 -9.63 12.14
C ARG A 181 7.32 -10.40 12.52
N ARG A 182 8.45 -9.69 12.74
CA ARG A 182 9.68 -10.32 13.23
C ARG A 182 9.53 -10.80 14.69
N ARG A 183 8.87 -10.02 15.55
CA ARG A 183 8.60 -10.38 16.95
C ARG A 183 7.68 -11.60 17.05
N GLU A 184 6.60 -11.64 16.26
CA GLU A 184 5.69 -12.78 16.20
C GLU A 184 6.40 -14.05 15.75
N LYS A 185 7.20 -13.99 14.67
CA LYS A 185 8.03 -15.11 14.24
C LYS A 185 9.01 -15.60 15.31
N ASN A 186 9.51 -14.69 16.15
CA ASN A 186 10.35 -15.05 17.29
C ASN A 186 9.52 -15.71 18.42
N ALA A 187 8.32 -15.18 18.70
CA ALA A 187 7.45 -15.66 19.78
C ALA A 187 6.80 -17.02 19.46
N THR A 188 6.44 -17.30 18.21
CA THR A 188 5.86 -18.58 17.79
C THR A 188 6.92 -19.69 17.62
N GLY A 189 8.16 -19.50 18.08
CA GLY A 189 9.22 -20.52 18.06
C GLY A 189 9.71 -20.95 16.67
N ASN A 190 9.13 -20.43 15.58
CA ASN A 190 9.46 -20.81 14.20
C ASN A 190 10.77 -20.20 13.68
N LYS A 191 11.52 -19.51 14.55
CA LYS A 191 12.90 -19.16 14.24
C LYS A 191 13.75 -20.41 14.46
N LYS A 192 14.27 -20.98 13.38
CA LYS A 192 15.48 -21.80 13.47
C LYS A 192 16.55 -20.91 14.11
N ALA A 193 16.83 -21.10 15.39
CA ALA A 193 17.96 -20.46 16.03
C ALA A 193 19.20 -20.99 15.34
N GLY A 194 19.88 -20.14 14.57
CA GLY A 194 21.15 -20.51 13.97
C GLY A 194 22.15 -20.73 15.10
N LEU A 195 22.58 -21.97 15.30
CA LEU A 195 23.68 -22.27 16.20
C LEU A 195 24.98 -22.02 15.43
N ASN A 196 25.64 -20.89 15.69
CA ASN A 196 27.02 -20.70 15.27
C ASN A 196 27.92 -21.32 16.33
N ALA A 197 28.36 -22.55 16.08
CA ALA A 197 29.30 -23.26 16.92
C ALA A 197 30.58 -23.59 16.13
N GLU A 198 31.72 -23.26 16.69
CA GLU A 198 33.00 -23.76 16.20
C GLU A 198 33.20 -25.19 16.70
N ILE A 199 33.41 -26.11 15.76
CA ILE A 199 33.71 -27.51 16.06
C ILE A 199 34.97 -27.91 15.32
N SER A 200 35.69 -28.88 15.87
CA SER A 200 36.87 -29.42 15.19
C SER A 200 36.50 -30.00 13.81
N GLN A 201 37.44 -29.94 12.86
CA GLN A 201 37.25 -30.54 11.53
C GLN A 201 36.95 -32.06 11.63
N LYS A 202 37.54 -32.74 12.63
CA LYS A 202 37.26 -34.16 12.91
C LYS A 202 35.79 -34.37 13.30
N SER A 203 35.26 -33.55 14.20
CA SER A 203 33.85 -33.61 14.62
C SER A 203 32.92 -33.29 13.45
N LYS A 204 33.26 -32.32 12.60
CA LYS A 204 32.51 -32.00 11.38
C LYS A 204 32.45 -33.20 10.42
N ASN A 205 33.58 -33.84 10.15
CA ASN A 205 33.63 -35.01 9.26
C ASN A 205 32.80 -36.18 9.81
N ALA A 206 32.86 -36.42 11.12
CA ALA A 206 32.04 -37.45 11.76
C ALA A 206 30.53 -37.14 11.63
N LEU A 207 30.15 -35.87 11.83
CA LEU A 207 28.76 -35.42 11.73
C LEU A 207 28.21 -35.57 10.30
N VAL A 208 29.01 -35.24 9.28
CA VAL A 208 28.67 -35.44 7.86
C VAL A 208 28.41 -36.92 7.58
N LYS A 209 29.35 -37.79 7.96
CA LYS A 209 29.22 -39.24 7.75
C LYS A 209 27.99 -39.83 8.45
N MET A 210 27.70 -39.37 9.67
CA MET A 210 26.48 -39.79 10.40
C MET A 210 25.20 -39.32 9.72
N ALA A 211 25.18 -38.10 9.17
CA ALA A 211 24.04 -37.56 8.46
C ALA A 211 23.76 -38.31 7.14
N GLU A 212 24.81 -38.62 6.38
CA GLU A 212 24.75 -39.44 5.16
C GLU A 212 24.22 -40.84 5.44
N THR A 213 24.80 -41.52 6.45
CA THR A 213 24.39 -42.89 6.83
C THR A 213 22.92 -42.96 7.23
N LYS A 214 22.38 -41.89 7.85
CA LYS A 214 20.98 -41.80 8.30
C LYS A 214 20.04 -41.17 7.27
N GLY A 215 20.53 -40.72 6.11
CA GLY A 215 19.73 -40.06 5.07
C GLY A 215 19.05 -38.76 5.52
N VAL A 216 19.63 -38.05 6.50
CA VAL A 216 19.05 -36.81 7.06
C VAL A 216 19.97 -35.62 6.85
N ARG A 217 19.40 -34.40 6.84
CA ARG A 217 20.21 -33.18 6.80
C ARG A 217 20.98 -33.00 8.11
N ILE A 218 22.21 -32.48 8.04
CA ILE A 218 23.08 -32.20 9.19
C ILE A 218 22.34 -31.45 10.31
N ASN A 219 21.62 -30.37 9.98
CA ASN A 219 20.90 -29.58 10.99
C ASN A 219 19.79 -30.38 11.70
N LYS A 220 19.11 -31.28 10.99
CA LYS A 220 18.11 -32.20 11.57
C LYS A 220 18.78 -33.24 12.48
N LEU A 221 19.98 -33.69 12.13
CA LEU A 221 20.74 -34.61 12.96
C LEU A 221 21.23 -33.94 14.26
N ILE A 222 21.75 -32.71 14.17
CA ILE A 222 22.17 -31.92 15.34
C ILE A 222 20.99 -31.73 16.30
N GLU A 223 19.84 -31.30 15.79
CA GLU A 223 18.62 -31.10 16.58
C GLU A 223 18.22 -32.39 17.31
N LYS A 224 18.23 -33.53 16.60
CA LYS A 224 17.93 -34.84 17.21
C LYS A 224 18.93 -35.22 18.30
N ILE A 225 20.24 -35.07 18.06
CA ILE A 225 21.28 -35.41 19.05
C ILE A 225 21.10 -34.57 20.32
N ILE A 226 20.82 -33.28 20.17
CA ILE A 226 20.59 -32.37 21.31
C ILE A 226 19.36 -32.82 22.12
N LEU A 227 18.24 -33.10 21.45
CA LEU A 227 17.01 -33.51 22.11
C LEU A 227 17.11 -34.88 22.78
N ASP A 228 17.75 -35.85 22.11
CA ASP A 228 17.96 -37.20 22.64
C ASP A 228 18.84 -37.14 23.90
N GLU A 229 19.92 -36.35 23.87
CA GLU A 229 20.84 -36.22 25.01
C GLU A 229 20.23 -35.42 26.17
N TYR A 230 19.48 -34.36 25.87
CA TYR A 230 18.74 -33.60 26.87
C TYR A 230 17.68 -34.46 27.58
N SER A 231 16.98 -35.31 26.82
CA SER A 231 16.00 -36.26 27.39
C SER A 231 16.67 -37.25 28.33
N ARG A 232 17.86 -37.77 27.97
CA ARG A 232 18.66 -38.66 28.82
C ARG A 232 19.10 -37.98 30.11
N PHE A 233 19.52 -36.72 30.02
CA PHE A 233 19.90 -35.91 31.17
C PHE A 233 18.74 -35.75 32.16
N ASN A 234 17.54 -35.42 31.67
CA ASN A 234 16.35 -35.24 32.51
C ASN A 234 15.71 -36.54 33.01
N SER A 235 16.04 -37.71 32.44
CA SER A 235 15.53 -39.02 32.87
C SER A 235 16.36 -39.70 33.96
N LYS A 236 17.38 -39.03 34.49
CA LYS A 236 18.27 -39.52 35.55
C LYS A 236 17.98 -38.94 36.94
N ASP A 237 16.89 -38.18 37.07
CA ASP A 237 16.24 -37.81 38.35
C ASP A 237 14.94 -38.64 38.52
#